data_AF-A0A1C6F796-F1
#
_entry.id   AF-A0A1C6F796-F1
#
_cell.length_a   1.000
_cell.length_b   1.000
_cell.length_c   1.000
_cell.angle_alpha   90.00
_cell.angle_beta   90.00
_cell.angle_gamma   90.00
#
_symmetry.space_group_name_H-M   'P 1'
#
loop_
_entity.id
_entity.type
_entity.pdbx_description
1 polymer ?
#
loop_
_entity_poly.entity_id
_entity_poly.type
_entity_poly.pdbx_seq_one_letter_code
_entity_poly.pdbx_strand_id
1 'polypeptide(L)'
;MKIPKLFKKAAAFVMAAVTALSIMPATAFAAGDIGTISFSHTYDSNGNAMRYNSSANIGGYTAGGTGNYKYRMFVDGENAFCIQPGVPLKTGNTLKKASSDTWNALSANQKKAVGLALLYGYQGNRNNLSGSDDEKWLATQTLVWEFVTGCREAKGSYNQTSTTVYSLHFGSNYANSGARAVYDQIVAMLREHNTIPSFMSGGKNDITKELAYKDGKYSITLTDSNGILSDYSFSSSDSNVSVSKSGNKLTISSTVAISGSVRITAKRNNVPTVSSSAKLIAYGDPNLQDLVTGVERCGEC
;
A
#
# COMPACT_ATOMS: atom_id res chain seq x y z
N MET A 1 -34.98 -46.13 46.50
CA MET A 1 -33.65 -46.51 45.97
C MET A 1 -32.62 -45.48 46.44
N LYS A 2 -31.68 -45.85 47.34
CA LYS A 2 -30.70 -44.91 47.93
C LYS A 2 -29.48 -44.78 47.01
N ILE A 3 -29.32 -43.62 46.38
CA ILE A 3 -28.16 -43.33 45.52
C ILE A 3 -26.89 -43.36 46.39
N PRO A 4 -25.86 -44.16 46.05
CA PRO A 4 -24.65 -44.28 46.86
C PRO A 4 -23.93 -42.93 46.98
N LYS A 5 -23.42 -42.62 48.19
CA LYS A 5 -22.79 -41.33 48.52
C LYS A 5 -21.61 -40.96 47.60
N LEU A 6 -20.96 -41.95 46.98
CA LEU A 6 -19.92 -41.73 45.98
C LEU A 6 -20.42 -41.01 44.72
N PHE A 7 -21.62 -41.36 44.23
CA PHE A 7 -22.21 -40.76 43.03
C PHE A 7 -22.58 -39.28 43.24
N LYS A 8 -23.01 -38.90 44.45
CA LYS A 8 -23.27 -37.50 44.81
C LYS A 8 -21.99 -36.66 44.85
N LYS A 9 -20.87 -37.23 45.27
CA LYS A 9 -19.57 -36.55 45.29
C LYS A 9 -18.99 -36.38 43.88
N ALA A 10 -19.12 -37.39 43.02
CA ALA A 10 -18.69 -37.32 41.62
C ALA A 10 -19.51 -36.30 40.82
N ALA A 11 -20.84 -36.29 40.97
CA ALA A 11 -21.71 -35.31 40.31
C ALA A 11 -21.45 -33.87 40.77
N ALA A 12 -21.17 -33.66 42.06
CA ALA A 12 -20.79 -32.35 42.60
C ALA A 12 -19.43 -31.87 42.06
N PHE A 13 -18.47 -32.78 41.87
CA PHE A 13 -17.16 -32.43 41.31
C PHE A 13 -17.23 -32.08 39.82
N VAL A 14 -18.07 -32.78 39.05
CA VAL A 14 -18.31 -32.47 37.63
C VAL A 14 -19.03 -31.13 37.47
N MET A 15 -20.05 -30.85 38.30
CA MET A 15 -20.74 -29.54 38.28
C MET A 15 -19.80 -28.39 38.69
N ALA A 16 -18.96 -28.60 39.71
CA ALA A 16 -17.97 -27.61 40.13
C ALA A 16 -16.91 -27.33 39.05
N ALA A 17 -16.46 -28.36 38.32
CA ALA A 17 -15.53 -28.22 37.19
C ALA A 17 -16.17 -27.51 35.99
N VAL A 18 -17.47 -27.73 35.73
CA VAL A 18 -18.21 -27.02 34.67
C VAL A 18 -18.41 -25.55 35.03
N THR A 19 -18.66 -25.21 36.30
CA THR A 19 -18.68 -23.80 36.75
C THR A 19 -17.29 -23.17 36.76
N ALA A 20 -16.22 -23.91 37.08
CA ALA A 20 -14.86 -23.37 37.07
C ALA A 20 -14.34 -23.10 35.64
N LEU A 21 -14.74 -23.90 34.64
CA LEU A 21 -14.45 -23.61 33.23
C LEU A 21 -15.24 -22.40 32.68
N SER A 22 -16.39 -22.07 33.28
CA SER A 22 -17.18 -20.89 32.88
C SER A 22 -16.67 -19.55 33.43
N ILE A 23 -15.61 -19.55 34.24
CA ILE A 23 -14.97 -18.35 34.81
C ILE A 23 -13.55 -18.18 34.23
N MET A 24 -13.26 -18.76 33.06
CA MET A 24 -12.15 -18.23 32.29
C MET A 24 -12.52 -16.78 31.92
N PRO A 25 -11.63 -15.80 32.14
CA PRO A 25 -11.88 -14.45 31.67
C PRO A 25 -12.01 -14.53 30.15
N ALA A 26 -13.24 -14.52 29.67
CA ALA A 26 -13.50 -14.04 28.34
C ALA A 26 -13.04 -12.58 28.39
N THR A 27 -11.85 -12.33 27.86
CA THR A 27 -11.47 -11.00 27.43
C THR A 27 -12.57 -10.56 26.48
N ALA A 28 -13.55 -9.84 27.01
CA ALA A 28 -14.60 -9.20 26.25
C ALA A 28 -13.91 -8.08 25.47
N PHE A 29 -13.37 -8.43 24.32
CA PHE A 29 -12.93 -7.44 23.37
C PHE A 29 -14.18 -6.72 22.88
N ALA A 30 -14.14 -5.39 22.86
CA ALA A 30 -15.16 -4.62 22.20
C ALA A 30 -15.24 -5.11 20.75
N ALA A 31 -16.43 -5.51 20.30
CA ALA A 31 -16.65 -6.14 18.99
C ALA A 31 -16.22 -5.28 17.78
N GLY A 32 -15.80 -4.03 17.99
CA GLY A 32 -15.28 -3.12 16.96
C GLY A 32 -13.74 -3.08 16.82
N ASP A 33 -13.00 -3.73 17.73
CA ASP A 33 -11.53 -3.66 17.78
C ASP A 33 -10.83 -4.93 17.28
N ILE A 34 -11.60 -5.94 16.84
CA ILE A 34 -11.07 -7.20 16.32
C ILE A 34 -11.56 -7.38 14.89
N GLY A 35 -10.65 -7.81 14.01
CA GLY A 35 -10.99 -8.28 12.67
C GLY A 35 -10.80 -9.79 12.54
N THR A 36 -11.76 -10.46 11.91
CA THR A 36 -11.76 -11.90 11.65
C THR A 36 -11.13 -12.21 10.30
N ILE A 37 -10.21 -13.17 10.31
CA ILE A 37 -9.43 -13.51 9.12
C ILE A 37 -10.11 -14.59 8.31
N SER A 38 -10.14 -14.41 7.00
CA SER A 38 -10.47 -15.46 6.04
C SER A 38 -9.52 -15.41 4.84
N PHE A 39 -9.47 -16.54 4.13
CA PHE A 39 -8.63 -16.72 2.96
C PHE A 39 -9.43 -17.29 1.79
N SER A 40 -9.08 -16.88 0.58
CA SER A 40 -9.55 -17.51 -0.66
C SER A 40 -8.37 -17.93 -1.52
N HIS A 41 -8.55 -18.98 -2.34
CA HIS A 41 -7.61 -19.27 -3.41
C HIS A 41 -7.50 -18.09 -4.38
N THR A 42 -6.34 -17.98 -5.01
CA THR A 42 -6.10 -16.98 -6.04
C THR A 42 -5.87 -17.62 -7.40
N TYR A 43 -6.42 -17.01 -8.44
CA TYR A 43 -6.40 -17.56 -9.80
C TYR A 43 -5.88 -16.53 -10.81
N ASP A 44 -5.07 -17.00 -11.77
CA ASP A 44 -4.66 -16.18 -12.91
C ASP A 44 -5.84 -15.90 -13.86
N SER A 45 -5.61 -15.06 -14.87
CA SER A 45 -6.64 -14.73 -15.87
C SER A 45 -7.16 -15.94 -16.68
N ASN A 46 -6.46 -17.08 -16.66
CA ASN A 46 -6.86 -18.33 -17.32
C ASN A 46 -7.57 -19.29 -16.36
N GLY A 47 -7.76 -18.92 -15.09
CA GLY A 47 -8.38 -19.76 -14.07
C GLY A 47 -7.42 -20.77 -13.41
N ASN A 48 -6.11 -20.67 -13.63
CA ASN A 48 -5.13 -21.52 -12.96
C ASN A 48 -4.85 -21.00 -11.55
N ALA A 49 -4.77 -21.91 -10.58
CA ALA A 49 -4.39 -21.55 -9.22
C ALA A 49 -2.95 -21.02 -9.17
N MET A 50 -2.76 -19.83 -8.62
CA MET A 50 -1.43 -19.23 -8.50
C MET A 50 -0.64 -19.87 -7.35
N ARG A 51 0.67 -20.03 -7.58
CA ARG A 51 1.57 -20.74 -6.66
C ARG A 51 2.85 -19.98 -6.39
N TYR A 52 3.44 -20.19 -5.23
CA TYR A 52 4.77 -19.68 -4.92
C TYR A 52 5.82 -20.35 -5.81
N ASN A 53 6.74 -19.52 -6.30
CA ASN A 53 7.84 -19.93 -7.16
C ASN A 53 9.05 -20.45 -6.37
N SER A 54 9.22 -19.96 -5.14
CA SER A 54 10.31 -20.36 -4.24
C SER A 54 9.93 -20.15 -2.77
N SER A 55 10.91 -20.33 -1.89
CA SER A 55 10.84 -20.01 -0.46
C SER A 55 12.00 -19.10 -0.06
N ALA A 56 11.84 -18.35 1.02
CA ALA A 56 12.90 -17.52 1.60
C ALA A 56 12.75 -17.48 3.12
N ASN A 57 13.87 -17.38 3.84
CA ASN A 57 13.84 -17.05 5.26
C ASN A 57 13.81 -15.52 5.42
N ILE A 58 12.73 -14.99 6.00
CA ILE A 58 12.50 -13.56 6.21
C ILE A 58 12.12 -13.38 7.67
N GLY A 59 12.93 -12.63 8.42
CA GLY A 59 12.66 -12.38 9.84
C GLY A 59 12.60 -13.63 10.71
N GLY A 60 13.31 -14.70 10.35
CA GLY A 60 13.30 -15.97 11.07
C GLY A 60 12.20 -16.94 10.64
N TYR A 61 11.30 -16.53 9.73
CA TYR A 61 10.21 -17.35 9.23
C TYR A 61 10.43 -17.77 7.78
N THR A 62 9.93 -18.96 7.41
CA THR A 62 9.92 -19.39 6.01
C THR A 62 8.70 -18.81 5.29
N ALA A 63 8.93 -17.84 4.42
CA ALA A 63 7.91 -17.30 3.53
C ALA A 63 7.85 -18.10 2.21
N GLY A 64 6.65 -18.33 1.71
CA GLY A 64 6.40 -19.00 0.43
C GLY A 64 6.35 -20.52 0.51
N GLY A 65 7.10 -21.20 -0.36
CA GLY A 65 7.02 -22.66 -0.53
C GLY A 65 6.80 -23.02 -1.98
N THR A 66 7.85 -23.48 -2.69
CA THR A 66 7.73 -23.86 -4.11
C THR A 66 6.53 -24.78 -4.35
N GLY A 67 5.58 -24.33 -5.16
CA GLY A 67 4.37 -25.07 -5.50
C GLY A 67 3.21 -24.94 -4.52
N ASN A 68 3.41 -24.32 -3.36
CA ASN A 68 2.32 -24.02 -2.44
C ASN A 68 1.37 -22.99 -3.06
N TYR A 69 0.08 -23.17 -2.84
CA TYR A 69 -0.95 -22.25 -3.28
C TYR A 69 -0.80 -20.89 -2.60
N LYS A 70 -1.08 -19.84 -3.36
CA LYS A 70 -1.25 -18.50 -2.82
C LYS A 70 -2.70 -18.31 -2.41
N TYR A 71 -2.88 -17.55 -1.33
CA TYR A 71 -4.20 -17.23 -0.82
C TYR A 71 -4.30 -15.73 -0.61
N ARG A 72 -5.43 -15.18 -1.04
CA ARG A 72 -5.80 -13.80 -0.77
C ARG A 72 -6.34 -13.74 0.65
N MET A 73 -5.95 -12.68 1.36
CA MET A 73 -6.30 -12.46 2.75
C MET A 73 -7.44 -11.46 2.86
N PHE A 74 -8.33 -11.69 3.83
CA PHE A 74 -9.38 -10.76 4.17
C PHE A 74 -9.44 -10.53 5.67
N VAL A 75 -9.84 -9.33 6.07
CA VAL A 75 -10.20 -8.96 7.43
C VAL A 75 -11.66 -8.50 7.40
N ASP A 76 -12.55 -9.24 8.06
CA ASP A 76 -14.01 -8.99 8.03
C ASP A 76 -14.61 -8.90 6.62
N GLY A 77 -14.03 -9.64 5.66
CA GLY A 77 -14.46 -9.65 4.26
C GLY A 77 -13.80 -8.58 3.38
N GLU A 78 -13.08 -7.62 3.97
CA GLU A 78 -12.32 -6.62 3.22
C GLU A 78 -10.95 -7.14 2.80
N ASN A 79 -10.49 -6.79 1.59
CA ASN A 79 -9.18 -7.23 1.09
C ASN A 79 -8.06 -6.74 2.02
N ALA A 80 -7.16 -7.65 2.38
CA ALA A 80 -6.04 -7.39 3.25
C ALA A 80 -4.71 -7.83 2.61
N PHE A 81 -3.62 -7.27 3.14
CA PHE A 81 -2.26 -7.49 2.68
C PHE A 81 -1.37 -7.83 3.86
N CYS A 82 -0.62 -8.92 3.75
CA CYS A 82 0.38 -9.31 4.73
C CYS A 82 1.53 -8.31 4.76
N ILE A 83 1.95 -7.93 5.96
CA ILE A 83 3.14 -7.10 6.20
C ILE A 83 4.25 -7.83 6.97
N GLN A 84 4.01 -9.09 7.36
CA GLN A 84 4.94 -9.91 8.13
C GLN A 84 5.16 -11.28 7.47
N PRO A 85 5.97 -11.35 6.38
CA PRO A 85 6.09 -12.56 5.56
C PRO A 85 6.51 -13.79 6.37
N GLY A 86 5.84 -14.93 6.12
CA GLY A 86 6.20 -16.23 6.70
C GLY A 86 5.61 -16.52 8.09
N VAL A 87 5.09 -15.52 8.80
CA VAL A 87 4.39 -15.74 10.08
C VAL A 87 3.06 -16.45 9.84
N PRO A 88 2.66 -17.45 10.65
CA PRO A 88 1.43 -18.19 10.42
C PRO A 88 0.17 -17.35 10.62
N LEU A 89 -0.84 -17.61 9.79
CA LEU A 89 -2.19 -17.08 9.91
C LEU A 89 -3.16 -18.03 9.20
N LYS A 90 -4.36 -18.22 9.74
CA LYS A 90 -5.39 -19.11 9.16
C LYS A 90 -6.80 -18.52 9.29
N THR A 91 -7.71 -19.00 8.45
CA THR A 91 -9.14 -18.66 8.55
C THR A 91 -9.67 -18.91 9.96
N GLY A 92 -10.47 -17.97 10.48
CA GLY A 92 -11.01 -18.00 11.83
C GLY A 92 -10.07 -17.43 12.90
N ASN A 93 -8.83 -17.07 12.56
CA ASN A 93 -8.02 -16.22 13.43
C ASN A 93 -8.63 -14.82 13.55
N THR A 94 -8.24 -14.14 14.61
CA THR A 94 -8.66 -12.78 14.92
C THR A 94 -7.43 -11.93 15.15
N LEU A 95 -7.38 -10.73 14.58
CA LEU A 95 -6.33 -9.76 14.81
C LEU A 95 -6.90 -8.49 15.41
N LYS A 96 -6.14 -7.82 16.28
CA LYS A 96 -6.58 -6.57 16.90
C LYS A 96 -6.30 -5.40 15.97
N LYS A 97 -7.30 -4.55 15.80
CA LYS A 97 -7.25 -3.32 15.00
C LYS A 97 -6.24 -2.33 15.58
N ALA A 98 -5.53 -1.64 14.69
CA ALA A 98 -4.53 -0.61 15.02
C ALA A 98 -3.47 -1.08 16.05
N SER A 99 -3.14 -2.37 16.05
CA SER A 99 -2.30 -3.02 17.07
C SER A 99 -1.16 -3.85 16.45
N SER A 100 -0.72 -3.47 15.24
CA SER A 100 0.39 -4.14 14.56
C SER A 100 1.74 -3.58 15.01
N ASP A 101 2.52 -4.41 15.69
CA ASP A 101 3.91 -4.10 16.04
C ASP A 101 4.80 -4.05 14.80
N THR A 102 4.54 -4.90 13.80
CA THR A 102 5.26 -4.90 12.53
C THR A 102 5.11 -3.56 11.83
N TRP A 103 3.88 -3.05 11.71
CA TRP A 103 3.61 -1.74 11.14
C TRP A 103 4.28 -0.64 11.94
N ASN A 104 4.16 -0.68 13.27
CA ASN A 104 4.73 0.36 14.14
C ASN A 104 6.25 0.46 14.00
N ALA A 105 6.94 -0.66 13.83
CA ALA A 105 8.39 -0.73 13.64
C ALA A 105 8.88 -0.21 12.27
N LEU A 106 8.01 -0.09 11.26
CA LEU A 106 8.40 0.45 9.95
C LEU A 106 8.78 1.93 10.06
N SER A 107 9.84 2.31 9.34
CA SER A 107 10.20 3.73 9.18
C SER A 107 9.08 4.51 8.49
N ALA A 108 9.05 5.83 8.68
CA ALA A 108 8.08 6.70 8.02
C ALA A 108 8.11 6.57 6.48
N ASN A 109 9.30 6.39 5.91
CA ASN A 109 9.47 6.17 4.47
C ASN A 109 8.89 4.82 4.03
N GLN A 110 9.09 3.74 4.79
CA GLN A 110 8.50 2.43 4.48
C GLN A 110 6.97 2.48 4.58
N LYS A 111 6.42 3.13 5.62
CA LYS A 111 4.96 3.34 5.74
C LYS A 111 4.40 4.09 4.53
N LYS A 112 5.07 5.18 4.11
CA LYS A 112 4.71 5.93 2.90
C LYS A 112 4.78 5.04 1.65
N ALA A 113 5.86 4.26 1.49
CA ALA A 113 6.05 3.40 0.33
C ALA A 113 5.01 2.26 0.25
N VAL A 114 4.66 1.65 1.39
CA VAL A 114 3.54 0.68 1.47
C VAL A 114 2.22 1.35 1.11
N GLY A 115 1.95 2.55 1.62
CA GLY A 115 0.78 3.34 1.23
C GLY A 115 0.72 3.60 -0.27
N LEU A 116 1.84 3.96 -0.91
CA LEU A 116 1.92 4.15 -2.35
C LEU A 116 1.72 2.84 -3.13
N ALA A 117 2.26 1.72 -2.66
CA ALA A 117 2.03 0.41 -3.26
C ALA A 117 0.53 0.07 -3.27
N LEU A 118 -0.17 0.33 -2.17
CA LEU A 118 -1.61 0.11 -2.06
C LEU A 118 -2.41 1.09 -2.92
N LEU A 119 -1.98 2.35 -2.99
CA LEU A 119 -2.65 3.42 -3.74
C LEU A 119 -2.54 3.21 -5.26
N TYR A 120 -1.34 2.98 -5.77
CA TYR A 120 -1.11 2.67 -7.19
C TYR A 120 -1.48 1.24 -7.56
N GLY A 121 -1.54 0.36 -6.56
CA GLY A 121 -1.98 -1.02 -6.68
C GLY A 121 -3.46 -1.20 -6.45
N TYR A 122 -3.79 -2.29 -5.76
CA TYR A 122 -5.16 -2.80 -5.65
C TYR A 122 -6.12 -1.85 -4.94
N GLN A 123 -5.74 -1.24 -3.82
CA GLN A 123 -6.70 -0.49 -2.99
C GLN A 123 -7.14 0.82 -3.65
N GLY A 124 -6.22 1.53 -4.31
CA GLY A 124 -6.51 2.84 -4.91
C GLY A 124 -6.75 2.84 -6.42
N ASN A 125 -6.25 1.83 -7.15
CA ASN A 125 -6.15 1.89 -8.61
C ASN A 125 -6.60 0.62 -9.34
N ARG A 126 -7.22 -0.34 -8.65
CA ARG A 126 -7.66 -1.64 -9.19
C ARG A 126 -8.35 -1.58 -10.56
N ASN A 127 -9.19 -0.57 -10.79
CA ASN A 127 -9.97 -0.46 -12.02
C ASN A 127 -9.13 -0.03 -13.24
N ASN A 128 -7.95 0.55 -13.02
CA ASN A 128 -7.05 1.00 -14.08
C ASN A 128 -5.85 0.06 -14.29
N LEU A 129 -5.73 -0.98 -13.45
CA LEU A 129 -4.71 -2.01 -13.60
C LEU A 129 -5.18 -3.06 -14.62
N SER A 130 -4.21 -3.58 -15.37
CA SER A 130 -4.40 -4.76 -16.22
C SER A 130 -4.60 -6.04 -15.39
N GLY A 131 -4.95 -7.15 -16.04
CA GLY A 131 -5.04 -8.47 -15.41
C GLY A 131 -6.31 -8.76 -14.62
N SER A 132 -6.38 -9.98 -14.08
CA SER A 132 -7.46 -10.46 -13.21
C SER A 132 -7.41 -9.77 -11.85
N ASP A 133 -8.49 -9.94 -11.09
CA ASP A 133 -8.56 -9.37 -9.75
C ASP A 133 -7.47 -9.91 -8.81
N ASP A 134 -7.24 -11.22 -8.85
CA ASP A 134 -6.23 -11.88 -8.03
C ASP A 134 -4.81 -11.54 -8.47
N GLU A 135 -4.59 -11.33 -9.76
CA GLU A 135 -3.30 -10.89 -10.29
C GLU A 135 -2.93 -9.49 -9.79
N LYS A 136 -3.90 -8.57 -9.74
CA LYS A 136 -3.73 -7.23 -9.17
C LYS A 136 -3.42 -7.28 -7.68
N TRP A 137 -4.13 -8.14 -6.95
CA TRP A 137 -3.90 -8.33 -5.52
C TRP A 137 -2.48 -8.88 -5.29
N LEU A 138 -2.07 -9.90 -6.04
CA LEU A 138 -0.75 -10.52 -5.91
C LEU A 138 0.39 -9.55 -6.26
N ALA A 139 0.22 -8.76 -7.32
CA ALA A 139 1.17 -7.72 -7.69
C ALA A 139 1.38 -6.71 -6.55
N THR A 140 0.27 -6.24 -5.97
CA THR A 140 0.29 -5.30 -4.85
C THR A 140 0.92 -5.93 -3.60
N GLN A 141 0.55 -7.18 -3.26
CA GLN A 141 1.11 -7.91 -2.13
C GLN A 141 2.63 -8.08 -2.26
N THR A 142 3.13 -8.36 -3.46
CA THR A 142 4.58 -8.47 -3.72
C THR A 142 5.29 -7.16 -3.38
N LEU A 143 4.77 -6.01 -3.81
CA LEU A 143 5.36 -4.70 -3.51
C LEU A 143 5.28 -4.35 -2.02
N VAL A 144 4.17 -4.67 -1.35
CA VAL A 144 4.05 -4.50 0.10
C VAL A 144 5.16 -5.26 0.81
N TRP A 145 5.37 -6.53 0.44
CA TRP A 145 6.47 -7.34 0.99
C TRP A 145 7.84 -6.74 0.69
N GLU A 146 8.10 -6.30 -0.54
CA GLU A 146 9.39 -5.69 -0.88
C GLU A 146 9.71 -4.45 -0.03
N PHE A 147 8.71 -3.63 0.31
CA PHE A 147 8.91 -2.44 1.14
C PHE A 147 9.09 -2.76 2.63
N VAL A 148 8.31 -3.69 3.18
CA VAL A 148 8.42 -4.04 4.61
C VAL A 148 9.70 -4.82 4.90
N THR A 149 10.21 -5.61 3.95
CA THR A 149 11.47 -6.37 4.09
C THR A 149 12.70 -5.60 3.62
N GLY A 150 12.54 -4.41 3.05
CA GLY A 150 13.65 -3.62 2.51
C GLY A 150 14.27 -4.19 1.22
N CYS A 151 13.56 -5.07 0.50
CA CYS A 151 13.96 -5.52 -0.84
C CYS A 151 13.71 -4.47 -1.94
N ARG A 152 13.15 -3.31 -1.57
CA ARG A 152 13.00 -2.13 -2.43
C ARG A 152 13.27 -0.85 -1.64
N GLU A 153 13.87 0.13 -2.30
CA GLU A 153 14.11 1.46 -1.74
C GLU A 153 12.78 2.10 -1.32
N ALA A 154 12.66 2.59 -0.08
CA ALA A 154 11.46 3.27 0.39
C ALA A 154 11.42 4.78 0.06
N LYS A 155 12.43 5.28 -0.68
CA LYS A 155 12.59 6.68 -1.07
C LYS A 155 13.25 6.78 -2.45
N GLY A 156 13.17 7.95 -3.09
CA GLY A 156 13.80 8.19 -4.38
C GLY A 156 13.09 7.46 -5.51
N SER A 157 13.81 6.64 -6.26
CA SER A 157 13.29 5.96 -7.47
C SER A 157 12.57 4.64 -7.18
N TYR A 158 12.46 4.24 -5.90
CA TYR A 158 11.87 2.98 -5.48
C TYR A 158 12.49 1.77 -6.19
N ASN A 159 13.81 1.73 -6.40
CA ASN A 159 14.43 0.61 -7.09
C ASN A 159 14.41 -0.65 -6.24
N GLN A 160 14.26 -1.80 -6.91
CA GLN A 160 14.42 -3.10 -6.27
C GLN A 160 15.89 -3.28 -5.89
N THR A 161 16.15 -3.56 -4.62
CA THR A 161 17.50 -3.77 -4.06
C THR A 161 17.81 -5.25 -3.90
N SER A 162 16.79 -6.10 -3.82
CA SER A 162 16.91 -7.55 -3.74
C SER A 162 15.76 -8.25 -4.47
N THR A 163 16.06 -9.38 -5.10
CA THR A 163 15.07 -10.23 -5.77
C THR A 163 14.45 -11.28 -4.83
N THR A 164 14.77 -11.28 -3.53
CA THR A 164 14.29 -12.30 -2.57
C THR A 164 12.77 -12.43 -2.61
N VAL A 165 12.03 -11.32 -2.39
CA VAL A 165 10.56 -11.32 -2.44
C VAL A 165 10.08 -11.55 -3.86
N TYR A 166 10.64 -10.85 -4.84
CA TYR A 166 10.26 -10.99 -6.25
C TYR A 166 10.26 -12.45 -6.73
N SER A 167 11.32 -13.19 -6.42
CA SER A 167 11.49 -14.58 -6.85
C SER A 167 10.48 -15.53 -6.20
N LEU A 168 9.99 -15.23 -4.98
CA LEU A 168 8.90 -16.00 -4.34
C LEU A 168 7.62 -15.97 -5.16
N HIS A 169 7.38 -14.87 -5.86
CA HIS A 169 6.16 -14.65 -6.63
C HIS A 169 6.37 -14.91 -8.13
N PHE A 170 7.49 -14.50 -8.71
CA PHE A 170 7.68 -14.41 -10.15
C PHE A 170 8.92 -15.17 -10.69
N GLY A 171 9.38 -16.20 -9.97
CA GLY A 171 10.35 -17.15 -10.50
C GLY A 171 9.81 -18.00 -11.67
N SER A 172 10.57 -19.03 -12.06
CA SER A 172 10.31 -19.82 -13.28
C SER A 172 9.57 -21.15 -13.07
N ASN A 173 9.26 -21.53 -11.83
CA ASN A 173 8.64 -22.83 -11.52
C ASN A 173 7.13 -22.85 -11.79
N TYR A 174 6.45 -21.71 -11.65
CA TYR A 174 5.00 -21.58 -11.81
C TYR A 174 4.64 -20.27 -12.50
N ALA A 175 3.69 -20.35 -13.43
CA ALA A 175 3.20 -19.20 -14.18
C ALA A 175 2.43 -18.23 -13.26
N ASN A 176 2.96 -17.02 -13.11
CA ASN A 176 2.28 -15.88 -12.48
C ASN A 176 2.49 -14.63 -13.37
N SER A 177 2.53 -14.80 -14.69
CA SER A 177 2.95 -13.77 -15.66
C SER A 177 1.98 -12.60 -15.73
N GLY A 178 0.67 -12.84 -15.60
CA GLY A 178 -0.32 -11.75 -15.53
C GLY A 178 -0.10 -10.87 -14.30
N ALA A 179 0.05 -11.46 -13.12
CA ALA A 179 0.41 -10.72 -11.90
C ALA A 179 1.75 -9.99 -12.01
N ARG A 180 2.76 -10.59 -12.68
CA ARG A 180 4.04 -9.94 -12.95
C ARG A 180 3.88 -8.70 -13.84
N ALA A 181 3.03 -8.77 -14.87
CA ALA A 181 2.75 -7.62 -15.74
C ALA A 181 2.07 -6.48 -14.97
N VAL A 182 1.11 -6.80 -14.09
CA VAL A 182 0.50 -5.80 -13.21
C VAL A 182 1.52 -5.20 -12.24
N TYR A 183 2.40 -6.02 -11.68
CA TYR A 183 3.49 -5.56 -10.84
C TYR A 183 4.39 -4.57 -11.58
N ASP A 184 4.79 -4.88 -12.82
CA ASP A 184 5.61 -3.99 -13.65
C ASP A 184 4.88 -2.66 -13.94
N GLN A 185 3.55 -2.70 -14.16
CA GLN A 185 2.71 -1.51 -14.31
C GLN A 185 2.71 -0.64 -13.04
N ILE A 186 2.58 -1.24 -11.85
CA ILE A 186 2.61 -0.49 -10.58
C ILE A 186 4.00 0.10 -10.33
N VAL A 187 5.07 -0.65 -10.63
CA VAL A 187 6.46 -0.18 -10.49
C VAL A 187 6.72 1.04 -11.38
N ALA A 188 6.18 1.08 -12.60
CA ALA A 188 6.29 2.25 -13.47
C ALA A 188 5.66 3.50 -12.83
N MET A 189 4.43 3.38 -12.32
CA MET A 189 3.76 4.49 -11.62
C MET A 189 4.50 4.94 -10.35
N LEU A 190 5.08 4.00 -9.59
CA LEU A 190 5.91 4.32 -8.42
C LEU A 190 7.16 5.12 -8.82
N ARG A 191 7.85 4.71 -9.89
CA ARG A 191 9.04 5.43 -10.39
C ARG A 191 8.70 6.84 -10.85
N GLU A 192 7.54 7.02 -11.47
CA GLU A 192 7.07 8.33 -11.91
C GLU A 192 6.62 9.23 -10.74
N HIS A 193 6.21 8.66 -9.60
CA HIS A 193 5.62 9.39 -8.49
C HIS A 193 6.46 10.58 -8.00
N ASN A 194 7.79 10.42 -7.92
CA ASN A 194 8.70 11.44 -7.41
C ASN A 194 9.36 12.30 -8.50
N THR A 195 9.10 12.03 -9.79
CA THR A 195 9.68 12.80 -10.88
C THR A 195 8.90 14.10 -11.04
N ILE A 196 9.56 15.26 -10.99
CA ILE A 196 8.92 16.56 -11.21
C ILE A 196 9.53 17.26 -12.43
N PRO A 197 8.84 18.22 -13.08
CA PRO A 197 9.43 18.99 -14.17
C PRO A 197 10.78 19.59 -13.74
N SER A 198 11.79 19.56 -14.60
CA SER A 198 13.19 19.80 -14.19
C SER A 198 13.49 21.22 -13.66
N PHE A 199 12.57 22.16 -13.88
CA PHE A 199 12.63 23.53 -13.37
C PHE A 199 11.80 23.75 -12.10
N MET A 200 11.19 22.72 -11.53
CA MET A 200 10.40 22.77 -10.30
C MET A 200 11.17 22.19 -9.11
N SER A 201 10.68 22.45 -7.89
CA SER A 201 11.17 21.86 -6.65
C SER A 201 10.02 21.26 -5.84
N GLY A 202 10.33 20.29 -4.98
CA GLY A 202 9.39 19.72 -4.02
C GLY A 202 9.12 20.63 -2.82
N GLY A 203 10.07 21.50 -2.44
CA GLY A 203 9.88 22.47 -1.38
C GLY A 203 9.32 23.79 -1.91
N LYS A 204 8.42 24.39 -1.12
CA LYS A 204 7.68 25.62 -1.46
C LYS A 204 8.57 26.82 -1.79
N ASN A 205 9.76 26.91 -1.18
CA ASN A 205 10.64 28.07 -1.25
C ASN A 205 12.00 27.75 -1.89
N ASP A 206 12.18 26.55 -2.45
CA ASP A 206 13.51 26.08 -2.87
C ASP A 206 13.96 26.71 -4.19
N ILE A 207 13.02 27.21 -5.00
CA ILE A 207 13.30 27.80 -6.29
C ILE A 207 12.48 29.06 -6.55
N THR A 208 13.14 30.09 -7.07
CA THR A 208 12.51 31.33 -7.55
C THR A 208 13.07 31.65 -8.94
N LYS A 209 12.20 32.17 -9.83
CA LYS A 209 12.55 32.58 -11.19
C LYS A 209 11.99 33.97 -11.44
N GLU A 210 12.74 34.81 -12.15
CA GLU A 210 12.31 36.16 -12.49
C GLU A 210 11.66 36.20 -13.88
N LEU A 211 10.59 36.97 -14.02
CA LEU A 211 9.98 37.23 -15.32
C LEU A 211 10.72 38.38 -16.00
N ALA A 212 11.05 38.21 -17.29
CA ALA A 212 11.62 39.28 -18.09
C ALA A 212 10.49 40.16 -18.65
N TYR A 213 10.65 41.48 -18.61
CA TYR A 213 9.73 42.40 -19.26
C TYR A 213 10.15 42.65 -20.72
N LYS A 214 9.26 42.36 -21.66
CA LYS A 214 9.46 42.61 -23.07
C LYS A 214 8.11 42.82 -23.76
N ASP A 215 8.04 43.78 -24.69
CA ASP A 215 6.87 44.02 -25.55
C ASP A 215 5.55 44.19 -24.76
N GLY A 216 5.60 44.94 -23.65
CA GLY A 216 4.41 45.21 -22.81
C GLY A 216 4.01 44.08 -21.85
N LYS A 217 4.84 43.05 -21.71
CA LYS A 217 4.51 41.83 -20.98
C LYS A 217 5.68 41.28 -20.17
N TYR A 218 5.41 40.86 -18.93
CA TYR A 218 6.34 40.07 -18.12
C TYR A 218 6.19 38.60 -18.51
N SER A 219 7.27 37.91 -18.86
CA SER A 219 7.21 36.51 -19.30
C SER A 219 8.49 35.74 -19.00
N ILE A 220 8.33 34.44 -18.80
CA ILE A 220 9.41 33.44 -18.85
C ILE A 220 8.89 32.19 -19.55
N THR A 221 9.78 31.50 -20.26
CA THR A 221 9.51 30.17 -20.81
C THR A 221 10.53 29.20 -20.24
N LEU A 222 10.04 28.20 -19.52
CA LEU A 222 10.82 27.15 -18.89
C LEU A 222 10.70 25.88 -19.72
N THR A 223 11.82 25.20 -19.94
CA THR A 223 11.84 23.92 -20.69
C THR A 223 12.05 22.78 -19.71
N ASP A 224 11.14 21.82 -19.72
CA ASP A 224 11.26 20.59 -18.94
C ASP A 224 12.15 19.57 -19.67
N SER A 225 13.33 19.31 -19.12
CA SER A 225 14.26 18.31 -19.64
C SER A 225 13.86 16.88 -19.26
N ASN A 226 12.96 16.70 -18.28
CA ASN A 226 12.45 15.39 -17.91
C ASN A 226 11.31 14.92 -18.83
N GLY A 227 10.72 15.84 -19.61
CA GLY A 227 9.71 15.53 -20.62
C GLY A 227 8.36 15.05 -20.07
N ILE A 228 8.02 15.42 -18.84
CA ILE A 228 6.82 14.97 -18.11
C ILE A 228 5.79 16.09 -17.93
N LEU A 229 5.91 17.19 -18.65
CA LEU A 229 5.04 18.36 -18.50
C LEU A 229 3.56 18.05 -18.83
N SER A 230 3.29 17.03 -19.66
CA SER A 230 1.94 16.50 -19.93
C SER A 230 1.27 15.93 -18.68
N ASP A 231 2.07 15.36 -17.79
CA ASP A 231 1.60 14.65 -16.60
C ASP A 231 1.23 15.60 -15.47
N TYR A 232 1.34 16.91 -15.69
CA TYR A 232 1.07 17.93 -14.68
C TYR A 232 0.04 18.96 -15.14
N SER A 233 -0.85 19.32 -14.23
CA SER A 233 -1.67 20.53 -14.32
C SER A 233 -1.00 21.66 -13.54
N PHE A 234 -1.02 22.87 -14.08
CA PHE A 234 -0.38 24.03 -13.48
C PHE A 234 -1.42 25.07 -13.07
N SER A 235 -1.23 25.67 -11.91
CA SER A 235 -2.02 26.79 -11.43
C SER A 235 -1.13 27.91 -10.88
N SER A 236 -1.65 29.13 -10.91
CA SER A 236 -1.03 30.30 -10.32
C SER A 236 -1.80 30.69 -9.05
N SER A 237 -1.09 31.18 -8.04
CA SER A 237 -1.70 31.82 -6.86
C SER A 237 -2.22 33.23 -7.13
N ASP A 238 -1.87 33.82 -8.27
CA ASP A 238 -2.30 35.15 -8.71
C ASP A 238 -3.03 35.02 -10.06
N SER A 239 -4.27 35.53 -10.11
CA SER A 239 -5.13 35.48 -11.30
C SER A 239 -4.63 36.32 -12.46
N ASN A 240 -3.75 37.30 -12.21
CA ASN A 240 -3.13 38.11 -13.27
C ASN A 240 -2.01 37.36 -14.01
N VAL A 241 -1.53 36.25 -13.44
CA VAL A 241 -0.48 35.43 -14.02
C VAL A 241 -1.07 34.24 -14.77
N SER A 242 -0.88 34.25 -16.08
CA SER A 242 -1.27 33.16 -16.97
C SER A 242 -0.17 32.11 -17.08
N VAL A 243 -0.57 30.84 -17.10
CA VAL A 243 0.32 29.69 -17.31
C VAL A 243 -0.17 28.89 -18.51
N SER A 244 0.70 28.63 -19.47
CA SER A 244 0.38 27.83 -20.67
C SER A 244 1.45 26.80 -20.97
N LYS A 245 1.02 25.66 -21.52
CA LYS A 245 1.89 24.55 -21.93
C LYS A 245 1.95 24.45 -23.45
N SER A 246 3.13 24.20 -23.99
CA SER A 246 3.32 23.82 -25.40
C SER A 246 4.50 22.87 -25.52
N GLY A 247 4.22 21.62 -25.90
CA GLY A 247 5.21 20.54 -25.80
C GLY A 247 5.80 20.44 -24.39
N ASN A 248 7.13 20.40 -24.30
CA ASN A 248 7.87 20.39 -23.02
C ASN A 248 8.19 21.79 -22.49
N LYS A 249 7.47 22.83 -22.93
CA LYS A 249 7.69 24.20 -22.48
C LYS A 249 6.50 24.73 -21.68
N LEU A 250 6.79 25.33 -20.53
CA LEU A 250 5.84 26.06 -19.70
C LEU A 250 6.10 27.56 -19.87
N THR A 251 5.11 28.31 -20.32
CA THR A 251 5.19 29.78 -20.38
C THR A 251 4.37 30.37 -19.25
N ILE A 252 5.00 31.22 -18.45
CA ILE A 252 4.37 31.95 -17.35
C ILE A 252 4.44 33.42 -17.70
N SER A 253 3.33 34.14 -17.60
CA SER A 253 3.32 35.54 -18.00
C SER A 253 2.24 36.40 -17.37
N SER A 254 2.48 37.71 -17.33
CA SER A 254 1.57 38.74 -16.81
C SER A 254 1.67 40.01 -17.65
N THR A 255 0.56 40.69 -17.87
CA THR A 255 0.53 42.04 -18.48
C THR A 255 0.63 43.16 -17.45
N VAL A 256 0.53 42.82 -16.16
CA VAL A 256 0.68 43.77 -15.05
C VAL A 256 1.93 43.44 -14.24
N ALA A 257 2.51 44.46 -13.61
CA ALA A 257 3.64 44.27 -12.71
C ALA A 257 3.24 43.42 -11.50
N ILE A 258 4.10 42.49 -11.11
CA ILE A 258 3.88 41.62 -9.95
C ILE A 258 4.60 42.25 -8.74
N SER A 259 3.85 42.59 -7.69
CA SER A 259 4.44 43.02 -6.43
C SER A 259 4.81 41.80 -5.58
N GLY A 260 6.07 41.38 -5.63
CA GLY A 260 6.59 40.25 -4.85
C GLY A 260 6.62 38.94 -5.62
N SER A 261 6.29 37.82 -4.95
CA SER A 261 6.40 36.47 -5.51
C SER A 261 5.03 35.84 -5.75
N VAL A 262 4.86 35.24 -6.93
CA VAL A 262 3.68 34.44 -7.30
C VAL A 262 4.05 32.97 -7.27
N ARG A 263 3.22 32.14 -6.65
CA ARG A 263 3.43 30.70 -6.60
C ARG A 263 2.81 30.02 -7.81
N ILE A 264 3.62 29.31 -8.56
CA ILE A 264 3.16 28.36 -9.57
C ILE A 264 3.17 26.96 -8.94
N THR A 265 2.00 26.30 -8.94
CA THR A 265 1.85 24.95 -8.40
C THR A 265 1.69 23.99 -9.57
N ALA A 266 2.46 22.90 -9.55
CA ALA A 266 2.31 21.79 -10.48
C ALA A 266 1.67 20.61 -9.73
N LYS A 267 0.49 20.17 -10.17
CA LYS A 267 -0.20 19.00 -9.63
C LYS A 267 -0.09 17.85 -10.62
N ARG A 268 0.47 16.72 -10.20
CA ARG A 268 0.52 15.51 -11.04
C ARG A 268 -0.91 15.04 -11.35
N ASN A 269 -1.15 14.77 -12.62
CA ASN A 269 -2.39 14.23 -13.15
C ASN A 269 -2.42 12.70 -12.91
N ASN A 270 -3.62 12.13 -12.91
CA ASN A 270 -3.82 10.67 -12.87
C ASN A 270 -3.20 9.95 -11.65
N VAL A 271 -2.85 10.67 -10.59
CA VAL A 271 -2.58 10.05 -9.28
C VAL A 271 -3.91 9.45 -8.80
N PRO A 272 -3.96 8.14 -8.47
CA PRO A 272 -5.18 7.53 -7.97
C PRO A 272 -5.73 8.29 -6.78
N THR A 273 -7.06 8.44 -6.75
CA THR A 273 -7.75 9.16 -5.67
C THR A 273 -8.63 8.19 -4.91
N VAL A 274 -8.64 8.36 -3.60
CA VAL A 274 -9.47 7.59 -2.66
C VAL A 274 -10.30 8.58 -1.86
N SER A 275 -11.37 8.11 -1.22
CA SER A 275 -12.24 8.99 -0.43
C SER A 275 -11.46 9.69 0.68
N SER A 276 -11.90 10.87 1.08
CA SER A 276 -11.31 11.59 2.24
C SER A 276 -11.45 10.81 3.55
N SER A 277 -12.38 9.87 3.61
CA SER A 277 -12.58 8.94 4.73
C SER A 277 -11.75 7.67 4.64
N ALA A 278 -11.04 7.42 3.53
CA ALA A 278 -10.24 6.22 3.34
C ALA A 278 -9.08 6.22 4.35
N LYS A 279 -8.93 5.09 5.06
CA LYS A 279 -7.91 4.89 6.08
C LYS A 279 -7.20 3.58 5.84
N LEU A 280 -5.90 3.59 6.14
CA LEU A 280 -5.12 2.38 6.25
C LEU A 280 -5.20 1.91 7.70
N ILE A 281 -5.53 0.65 7.88
CA ILE A 281 -5.65 0.04 9.20
C ILE A 281 -4.68 -1.13 9.26
N ALA A 282 -3.77 -1.08 10.23
CA ALA A 282 -2.85 -2.17 10.51
C ALA A 282 -3.39 -3.04 11.67
N TYR A 283 -3.57 -4.32 11.42
CA TYR A 283 -4.05 -5.32 12.36
C TYR A 283 -2.88 -6.18 12.82
N GLY A 284 -2.87 -6.54 14.10
CA GLY A 284 -1.83 -7.42 14.63
C GLY A 284 -2.22 -8.22 15.85
N ASP A 285 -1.38 -9.22 16.12
CA ASP A 285 -1.40 -10.08 17.30
C ASP A 285 0.05 -10.54 17.56
N PRO A 286 0.52 -10.64 18.82
CA PRO A 286 1.90 -10.99 19.10
C PRO A 286 2.39 -12.33 18.53
N ASN A 287 1.48 -13.26 18.22
CA ASN A 287 1.81 -14.62 17.77
C ASN A 287 1.34 -14.93 16.35
N LEU A 288 0.68 -13.98 15.68
CA LEU A 288 0.11 -14.20 14.35
C LEU A 288 0.63 -13.15 13.36
N GLN A 289 0.45 -13.43 12.08
CA GLN A 289 0.86 -12.53 11.01
C GLN A 289 0.09 -11.21 11.06
N ASP A 290 0.82 -10.10 11.03
CA ASP A 290 0.23 -8.78 10.89
C ASP A 290 -0.24 -8.49 9.44
N LEU A 291 -1.39 -7.82 9.33
CA LEU A 291 -2.01 -7.44 8.07
C LEU A 291 -2.30 -5.94 8.01
N VAL A 292 -2.41 -5.38 6.80
CA VAL A 292 -3.00 -4.07 6.56
C VAL A 292 -4.20 -4.18 5.63
N THR A 293 -5.19 -3.31 5.82
CA THR A 293 -6.30 -3.10 4.88
C THR A 293 -6.51 -1.62 4.62
N GLY A 294 -7.24 -1.32 3.55
CA GLY A 294 -7.49 0.04 3.09
C GLY A 294 -6.23 0.73 2.59
N VAL A 295 -6.38 2.02 2.34
CA VAL A 295 -5.31 2.90 1.85
C VAL A 295 -5.65 4.32 2.27
N GLU A 296 -4.62 5.12 2.47
CA GLU A 296 -4.78 6.55 2.75
C GLU A 296 -4.44 7.35 1.50
N ARG A 297 -5.05 8.53 1.42
CA ARG A 297 -4.64 9.52 0.43
C ARG A 297 -3.19 9.90 0.74
N CYS A 298 -2.26 9.57 -0.17
CA CYS A 298 -0.92 10.12 -0.07
C CYS A 298 -1.03 11.65 -0.19
N GLY A 299 -0.47 12.36 0.80
CA GLY A 299 -0.40 13.82 0.79
C GLY A 299 0.22 14.33 -0.51
N GLU A 300 -0.25 15.49 -0.97
CA GLU A 300 0.14 16.10 -2.24
C GLU A 300 1.67 16.17 -2.38
N CYS A 301 2.20 15.66 -3.50
CA CYS A 301 3.60 15.83 -3.90
C CYS A 301 3.86 17.26 -4.39
#